data_AF-A0A1Y4SBL3-F1
#
_entry.id   AF-A0A1Y4SBL3-F1
#
_cell.length_a   1.000
_cell.length_b   1.000
_cell.length_c   1.000
_cell.angle_alpha   90.00
_cell.angle_beta   90.00
_cell.angle_gamma   90.00
#
_symmetry.space_group_name_H-M   'P 1'
#
loop_
_entity.id
_entity.type
_entity.pdbx_description
1 polymer ?
#
loop_
_entity_poly.entity_id
_entity_poly.type
_entity_poly.pdbx_seq_one_letter_code
_entity_poly.pdbx_strand_id
1 'polypeptide(L)'
;MNLILHYIPYVLLFAAATALIYGWGLWRSMRQNQDLSNLLSSKGVSKVRRALRKNGPMSRAELEPVVHHLTAKLPFTSEQIAVTDPKAFLDSILPYMVKQKLITEEKENGKILYRYRK
;
A
#
# COMPACT_ATOMS: atom_id res chain seq x y z
N MET A 1 -42.92 -17.74 -32.14
CA MET A 1 -41.92 -18.32 -31.21
C MET A 1 -40.51 -18.44 -31.80
N ASN A 2 -40.33 -18.49 -33.13
CA ASN A 2 -39.01 -18.65 -33.77
C ASN A 2 -38.12 -17.38 -33.80
N LEU A 3 -38.71 -16.19 -33.68
CA LEU A 3 -37.95 -14.93 -33.66
C LEU A 3 -37.03 -14.86 -32.43
N ILE A 4 -37.54 -15.20 -31.24
CA ILE A 4 -36.81 -15.09 -29.97
C ILE A 4 -35.58 -16.02 -29.97
N LEU A 5 -35.72 -17.25 -30.47
CA LEU A 5 -34.62 -18.23 -30.52
C LEU A 5 -33.45 -17.76 -31.39
N HIS A 6 -33.73 -16.95 -32.41
CA HIS A 6 -32.72 -16.37 -33.30
C HIS A 6 -31.88 -15.28 -32.62
N TYR A 7 -32.43 -14.56 -31.64
CA TYR A 7 -31.72 -13.49 -30.93
C TYR A 7 -30.96 -13.96 -29.69
N ILE A 8 -31.29 -15.13 -29.13
CA ILE A 8 -30.59 -15.76 -28.00
C ILE A 8 -29.05 -15.79 -28.19
N PRO A 9 -28.48 -16.23 -29.32
CA PRO A 9 -27.03 -16.25 -29.50
C PRO A 9 -26.41 -14.84 -29.50
N TYR A 10 -27.10 -13.84 -30.03
CA TYR A 10 -26.62 -12.45 -30.02
C TYR A 10 -26.61 -11.85 -28.61
N VAL A 11 -27.64 -12.14 -27.81
CA VAL A 11 -27.68 -11.71 -26.40
C VAL A 11 -26.58 -12.40 -25.58
N LEU A 12 -26.32 -13.69 -25.83
CA LEU A 12 -25.22 -14.44 -25.21
C LEU A 12 -23.85 -13.87 -25.58
N LEU A 13 -23.63 -13.55 -26.87
CA LEU A 13 -22.39 -12.93 -27.33
C LEU A 13 -22.21 -11.52 -26.73
N PHE A 14 -23.27 -10.75 -26.64
CA PHE A 14 -23.25 -9.43 -26.00
C PHE A 14 -22.93 -9.53 -24.51
N ALA A 15 -23.56 -10.46 -23.79
CA ALA A 15 -23.28 -10.74 -22.39
C ALA A 15 -21.81 -11.18 -22.19
N ALA A 16 -21.29 -12.05 -23.05
CA ALA A 16 -19.90 -12.48 -23.01
C ALA A 16 -18.92 -11.31 -23.24
N ALA A 17 -19.19 -10.45 -24.23
CA ALA A 17 -18.38 -9.25 -24.48
C ALA A 17 -18.40 -8.31 -23.27
N THR A 18 -19.58 -8.10 -22.68
CA THR A 18 -19.74 -7.23 -21.51
C THR A 18 -19.01 -7.78 -20.29
N ALA A 19 -19.07 -9.11 -20.07
CA ALA A 19 -18.36 -9.79 -19.00
C ALA A 19 -16.83 -9.69 -19.14
N LEU A 20 -16.29 -9.78 -20.36
CA LEU A 20 -14.86 -9.59 -20.62
C LEU A 20 -14.40 -8.17 -20.31
N ILE A 21 -15.17 -7.15 -20.72
CA ILE A 21 -14.87 -5.74 -20.42
C ILE A 21 -14.90 -5.48 -18.91
N TYR A 22 -15.92 -6.00 -18.21
CA TYR A 22 -16.02 -5.86 -16.75
C TYR A 22 -14.89 -6.59 -16.02
N GLY A 23 -14.58 -7.82 -16.41
CA GLY A 23 -13.47 -8.59 -15.84
C GLY A 23 -12.13 -7.88 -16.01
N TRP A 24 -11.89 -7.30 -17.20
CA TRP A 24 -10.70 -6.50 -17.48
C TRP A 24 -10.65 -5.21 -16.64
N GLY A 25 -11.78 -4.52 -16.49
CA GLY A 25 -11.91 -3.33 -15.65
C GLY A 25 -11.59 -3.61 -14.17
N LEU A 26 -12.12 -4.70 -13.62
CA LEU A 26 -11.84 -5.16 -12.26
C LEU A 26 -10.37 -5.52 -12.07
N TRP A 27 -9.77 -6.24 -13.04
CA TRP A 27 -8.35 -6.58 -12.97
C TRP A 27 -7.45 -5.34 -12.97
N ARG A 28 -7.78 -4.33 -13.80
CA ARG A 28 -7.06 -3.05 -13.84
C ARG A 28 -7.23 -2.24 -12.55
N SER A 29 -8.42 -2.27 -11.95
CA SER A 29 -8.70 -1.60 -10.66
C SER A 29 -7.96 -2.27 -9.49
N MET A 30 -7.91 -3.61 -9.44
CA MET A 30 -7.13 -4.34 -8.45
C MET A 30 -5.63 -4.04 -8.57
N ARG A 31 -5.09 -3.96 -9.79
CA ARG A 31 -3.67 -3.63 -10.00
C ARG A 31 -3.34 -2.20 -9.55
N GLN A 32 -4.22 -1.22 -9.81
CA GLN A 32 -4.06 0.15 -9.30
C GLN A 32 -4.07 0.24 -7.77
N ASN A 33 -4.97 -0.50 -7.09
CA ASN A 33 -4.98 -0.56 -5.62
C ASN A 33 -3.70 -1.19 -5.05
N GLN A 34 -3.17 -2.22 -5.72
CA GLN A 34 -1.90 -2.82 -5.31
C GLN A 34 -0.74 -1.81 -5.45
N ASP A 35 -0.68 -1.06 -6.54
CA ASP A 35 0.34 -0.04 -6.78
C ASP A 35 0.23 1.13 -5.78
N LEU A 36 -0.98 1.53 -5.41
CA LEU A 36 -1.26 2.51 -4.36
C LEU A 36 -0.69 2.10 -3.00
N SER A 37 -0.95 0.86 -2.59
CA SER A 37 -0.48 0.32 -1.31
C SER A 37 1.06 0.21 -1.27
N ASN A 38 1.67 -0.16 -2.39
CA ASN A 38 3.13 -0.18 -2.57
C ASN A 38 3.72 1.24 -2.53
N LEU A 39 3.05 2.23 -3.11
CA LEU A 39 3.47 3.63 -3.11
C LEU A 39 3.36 4.25 -1.71
N LEU A 40 2.31 3.93 -0.95
CA LEU A 40 2.18 4.33 0.45
C LEU A 40 3.27 3.71 1.32
N SER A 41 3.52 2.41 1.13
CA SER A 41 4.57 1.69 1.86
C SER A 41 5.95 2.26 1.55
N SER A 42 6.26 2.55 0.28
CA SER A 42 7.55 3.14 -0.11
C SER A 42 7.74 4.58 0.40
N LYS A 43 6.69 5.41 0.37
CA LYS A 43 6.70 6.74 1.01
C LYS A 43 6.88 6.63 2.52
N GLY A 44 6.21 5.66 3.15
CA GLY A 44 6.35 5.29 4.56
C GLY A 44 7.79 4.98 4.93
N VAL A 45 8.37 4.00 4.24
CA VAL A 45 9.77 3.57 4.39
C VAL A 45 10.74 4.74 4.19
N SER A 46 10.52 5.57 3.17
CA SER A 46 11.39 6.72 2.89
C SER A 46 11.34 7.76 4.00
N LYS A 47 10.15 8.07 4.54
CA LYS A 47 9.98 9.04 5.62
C LYS A 47 10.54 8.54 6.95
N VAL A 48 10.31 7.26 7.30
CA VAL A 48 10.92 6.60 8.46
C VAL A 48 12.45 6.60 8.33
N ARG A 49 12.99 6.20 7.18
CA ARG A 49 14.43 6.24 6.91
C ARG A 49 15.01 7.64 7.06
N ARG A 50 14.31 8.66 6.56
CA ARG A 50 14.75 10.07 6.64
C ARG A 50 14.70 10.59 8.09
N ALA A 51 13.69 10.20 8.86
CA ALA A 51 13.60 10.53 10.28
C ALA A 51 14.75 9.92 11.07
N LEU A 52 15.02 8.61 10.88
CA LEU A 52 16.14 7.91 11.53
C LEU A 52 17.51 8.47 11.12
N ARG A 53 17.68 8.93 9.87
CA ARG A 53 18.90 9.62 9.43
C ARG A 53 19.11 10.99 10.08
N LYS A 54 18.04 11.74 10.36
CA LYS A 54 18.11 13.10 10.90
C LYS A 54 18.15 13.14 12.42
N ASN A 55 17.32 12.33 13.06
CA ASN A 55 17.09 12.36 14.49
C ASN A 55 17.87 11.27 15.25
N GLY A 56 18.48 10.32 14.55
CA GLY A 56 19.22 9.22 15.15
C GLY A 56 18.33 8.00 15.48
N PRO A 57 18.75 7.14 16.42
CA PRO A 57 17.98 5.96 16.82
C PRO A 57 16.67 6.40 17.49
N MET A 58 15.53 5.93 16.98
CA MET A 58 14.22 6.28 17.53
C MET A 58 13.44 5.03 17.92
N SER A 59 12.64 5.16 18.97
CA SER A 59 11.76 4.08 19.43
C SER A 59 10.46 4.03 18.60
N ARG A 60 9.71 2.93 18.69
CA ARG A 60 8.42 2.76 18.00
C ARG A 60 7.47 3.94 18.27
N ALA A 61 7.36 4.36 19.53
CA ALA A 61 6.50 5.46 19.97
C ALA A 61 6.91 6.82 19.38
N GLU A 62 8.19 7.02 19.13
CA GLU A 62 8.70 8.26 18.51
C GLU A 62 8.50 8.28 16.98
N LEU A 63 8.38 7.11 16.36
CA LEU A 63 8.07 6.97 14.94
C LEU A 63 6.57 7.09 14.64
N GLU A 64 5.68 6.84 15.61
CA GLU A 64 4.23 7.01 15.46
C GLU A 64 3.80 8.39 14.93
N PRO A 65 4.21 9.53 15.54
CA PRO A 65 3.84 10.85 15.02
C PRO A 65 4.44 11.16 13.64
N VAL A 66 5.55 10.50 13.28
CA VAL A 66 6.19 10.67 11.96
C VAL A 66 5.33 10.03 10.86
N VAL A 67 4.65 8.92 11.16
CA VAL A 67 3.78 8.19 10.23
C VAL A 67 2.30 8.58 10.33
N HIS A 68 1.86 9.23 11.41
CA HIS A 68 0.47 9.67 11.59
C HIS A 68 -0.02 10.60 10.46
N HIS A 69 0.85 11.46 9.93
CA HIS A 69 0.51 12.36 8.81
C HIS A 69 1.00 11.84 7.45
N LEU A 70 1.23 10.53 7.31
CA LEU A 70 1.55 9.96 6.00
C LEU A 70 0.30 9.71 5.19
N THR A 71 0.22 10.42 4.07
CA THR A 71 -0.78 10.23 3.04
C THR A 71 -0.08 9.93 1.73
N ALA A 72 -0.50 8.89 1.03
CA ALA A 72 -0.10 8.64 -0.34
C ALA A 72 -1.25 9.02 -1.28
N LYS A 73 -0.90 9.79 -2.31
CA LYS A 73 -1.80 10.17 -3.39
C LYS A 73 -1.16 9.73 -4.70
N LEU A 74 -1.94 9.12 -5.58
CA LEU A 74 -1.50 8.84 -6.95
C LEU A 74 -1.28 10.16 -7.70
N PRO A 75 -0.22 10.27 -8.53
CA PRO A 75 -0.11 11.40 -9.43
C PRO A 75 -1.32 11.38 -10.39
N PHE A 76 -1.93 12.54 -10.62
CA PHE A 76 -3.06 12.74 -11.54
C PHE A 76 -4.42 12.12 -11.13
N THR A 77 -4.61 11.66 -9.88
CA THR A 77 -5.94 11.22 -9.39
C THR A 77 -6.28 11.80 -8.01
N SER A 78 -7.56 11.78 -7.63
CA SER A 78 -8.05 12.26 -6.32
C SER A 78 -8.04 11.19 -5.23
N GLU A 79 -7.80 9.91 -5.57
CA GLU A 79 -7.65 8.82 -4.61
C GLU A 79 -6.41 9.04 -3.73
N GLN A 80 -6.64 9.05 -2.43
CA GLN A 80 -5.62 9.19 -1.40
C GLN A 80 -5.83 8.12 -0.34
N ILE A 81 -4.76 7.47 0.06
CA ILE A 81 -4.76 6.53 1.19
C ILE A 81 -3.97 7.20 2.31
N ALA A 82 -4.64 7.45 3.42
CA ALA A 82 -4.04 7.92 4.65
C ALA A 82 -3.80 6.73 5.59
N VAL A 83 -2.79 6.82 6.44
CA VAL A 83 -2.55 5.84 7.50
C VAL A 83 -3.69 5.92 8.51
N THR A 84 -4.59 4.93 8.51
CA THR A 84 -5.75 4.87 9.43
C THR A 84 -5.33 4.49 10.85
N ASP A 85 -4.36 3.57 10.99
CA ASP A 85 -3.73 3.21 12.26
C ASP A 85 -2.19 3.26 12.14
N PRO A 86 -1.54 4.29 12.72
CA PRO A 86 -0.09 4.43 12.75
C PRO A 86 0.65 3.23 13.34
N LYS A 87 0.06 2.57 14.34
CA LYS A 87 0.71 1.45 15.05
C LYS A 87 0.70 0.21 14.18
N ALA A 88 -0.46 -0.18 13.66
CA ALA A 88 -0.57 -1.30 12.74
C ALA A 88 0.27 -1.11 11.46
N PHE A 89 0.35 0.13 10.95
CA PHE A 89 1.22 0.46 9.81
C PHE A 89 2.70 0.23 10.14
N LEU A 90 3.19 0.72 11.28
CA LEU A 90 4.56 0.47 11.74
C LEU A 90 4.81 -1.03 11.98
N ASP A 91 3.85 -1.76 12.51
CA ASP A 91 3.97 -3.21 12.73
C ASP A 91 4.15 -4.00 11.43
N SER A 92 3.56 -3.53 10.34
CA SER A 92 3.77 -4.14 9.02
C SER A 92 5.11 -3.74 8.37
N ILE A 93 5.58 -2.51 8.59
CA ILE A 93 6.71 -1.94 7.83
C ILE A 93 8.05 -2.12 8.54
N LEU A 94 8.10 -2.02 9.87
CA LEU A 94 9.35 -2.15 10.62
C LEU A 94 10.02 -3.51 10.42
N PRO A 95 9.31 -4.66 10.54
CA PRO A 95 9.91 -5.98 10.29
C PRO A 95 10.39 -6.11 8.84
N TYR A 96 9.64 -5.54 7.89
CA TYR A 96 10.05 -5.51 6.48
C TYR A 96 11.35 -4.70 6.29
N MET A 97 11.48 -3.54 6.91
CA MET A 97 12.67 -2.70 6.82
C MET A 97 13.91 -3.36 7.46
N VAL A 98 13.73 -4.08 8.57
CA VAL A 98 14.79 -4.87 9.21
C VAL A 98 15.21 -6.04 8.30
N LYS A 99 14.25 -6.79 7.75
CA LYS A 99 14.50 -7.91 6.84
C LYS A 99 15.25 -7.47 5.58
N GLN A 100 14.88 -6.32 5.02
CA GLN A 100 15.52 -5.71 3.85
C GLN A 100 16.85 -4.99 4.20
N LYS A 101 17.34 -5.12 5.44
CA LYS A 101 18.59 -4.52 5.93
C LYS A 101 18.62 -2.98 5.78
N LEU A 102 17.47 -2.32 5.77
CA LEU A 102 17.37 -0.85 5.67
C LEU A 102 17.60 -0.16 7.01
N ILE A 103 17.23 -0.83 8.10
CA ILE A 103 17.39 -0.40 9.48
C ILE A 103 17.83 -1.59 10.34
N THR A 104 18.39 -1.31 11.50
CA THR A 104 18.80 -2.32 12.48
C THR A 104 17.98 -2.13 13.75
N GLU A 105 17.50 -3.23 14.34
CA GLU A 105 16.95 -3.21 15.69
C GLU A 105 18.10 -3.37 16.70
N GLU A 106 18.23 -2.39 17.59
CA GLU A 106 19.13 -2.44 18.74
C GLU A 106 18.29 -2.42 20.01
N LYS A 107 18.56 -3.34 20.94
CA LYS A 107 17.96 -3.30 22.28
C LYS A 107 18.88 -2.50 23.18
N GLU A 108 18.49 -1.26 23.48
CA GLU A 108 19.19 -0.39 24.41
C GLU A 108 18.29 -0.16 25.63
N ASN A 109 18.79 -0.43 26.85
CA ASN A 109 18.05 -0.25 28.11
C ASN A 109 16.63 -0.87 28.13
N GLY A 110 16.49 -2.09 27.61
CA GLY A 110 15.20 -2.81 27.58
C GLY A 110 14.18 -2.25 26.58
N LYS A 111 14.51 -1.22 25.82
CA LYS A 111 13.67 -0.66 24.75
C LYS A 111 14.23 -1.05 23.37
N ILE A 112 13.34 -1.37 22.44
CA ILE A 112 13.70 -1.64 21.05
C ILE A 112 13.84 -0.28 20.34
N LEU A 113 15.06 0.03 19.93
CA LEU A 113 15.41 1.22 19.18
C LEU A 113 15.78 0.82 17.75
N TYR A 114 15.25 1.58 16.79
CA TYR A 114 15.56 1.36 15.39
C TYR A 114 16.65 2.34 14.97
N ARG A 115 17.74 1.84 14.39
CA ARG A 115 18.84 2.66 13.88
C ARG A 115 18.91 2.58 12.37
N TYR A 116 19.26 3.69 11.74
CA TYR A 116 19.56 3.71 10.31
C TYR A 116 20.84 2.90 10.02
N ARG A 117 20.76 1.96 9.07
CA ARG A 117 21.94 1.23 8.59
C ARG A 117 22.63 2.06 7.50
N LYS A 118 23.89 2.41 7.74
CA LYS A 118 24.72 3.16 6.78
C LYS A 118 25.13 2.29 5.59
#